data_AF-A0A971HJL7-F1
#
_entry.id   AF-A0A971HJL7-F1
#
_cell.length_a   1.000
_cell.length_b   1.000
_cell.length_c   1.000
_cell.angle_alpha   90.00
_cell.angle_beta   90.00
_cell.angle_gamma   90.00
#
_symmetry.space_group_name_H-M   'P 1'
#
loop_
_entity.id
_entity.type
_entity.pdbx_description
1 polymer ?
#
loop_
_entity_poly.entity_id
_entity_poly.type
_entity_poly.pdbx_seq_one_letter_code
_entity_poly.pdbx_strand_id
1 'polypeptide(L)'
;MKKFNKTFRGYNPKEVNAFLDEVIVKLEKIISDSKKKDEIAIAKDKTIIELQNELNRYKQIESTLNSTITNAQANNDRIRYIAKEESDAIINESRKNANRIISDALNRAEKVQYRAEMLKKNINMYKKRMKTMLEQQLDLINDMDSDEYKVNDGEDIL
;
A
#
# COMPACT_ATOMS: atom_id res chain seq x y z
N MET A 1 -36.28 -63.54 51.38
CA MET A 1 -37.65 -64.04 51.10
C MET A 1 -38.52 -63.80 52.33
N LYS A 2 -39.60 -63.03 52.18
CA LYS A 2 -40.58 -62.83 53.26
C LYS A 2 -41.35 -64.15 53.44
N LYS A 3 -41.43 -64.67 54.67
CA LYS A 3 -42.15 -65.90 54.99
C LYS A 3 -43.47 -65.53 55.65
N PHE A 4 -44.58 -66.10 55.20
CA PHE A 4 -45.92 -65.83 55.72
C PHE A 4 -46.35 -66.94 56.70
N ASN A 5 -47.04 -66.56 57.78
CA ASN A 5 -47.62 -67.51 58.72
C ASN A 5 -48.77 -68.30 58.06
N LYS A 6 -48.93 -69.58 58.41
CA LYS A 6 -50.01 -70.43 57.89
C LYS A 6 -51.21 -70.45 58.84
N THR A 7 -52.40 -70.29 58.28
CA THR A 7 -53.70 -70.42 58.94
C THR A 7 -54.39 -71.72 58.45
N PHE A 8 -55.49 -72.16 59.07
CA PHE A 8 -56.22 -73.34 58.61
C PHE A 8 -56.61 -73.17 57.12
N ARG A 9 -56.01 -73.99 56.25
CA ARG A 9 -56.08 -73.95 54.77
C ARG A 9 -55.30 -72.85 54.02
N GLY A 10 -54.17 -72.34 54.50
CA GLY A 10 -53.26 -71.55 53.64
C GLY A 10 -52.39 -70.53 54.34
N TYR A 11 -51.80 -69.59 53.59
CA TYR A 11 -51.07 -68.44 54.15
C TYR A 11 -52.03 -67.39 54.71
N ASN A 12 -51.60 -66.62 55.72
CA ASN A 12 -52.39 -65.56 56.34
C ASN A 12 -52.73 -64.46 55.31
N PRO A 13 -54.01 -64.28 54.94
CA PRO A 13 -54.41 -63.32 53.92
C PRO A 13 -54.01 -61.87 54.25
N LYS A 14 -53.98 -61.50 55.54
CA LYS A 14 -53.61 -60.15 55.97
C LYS A 14 -52.13 -59.86 55.76
N GLU A 15 -51.25 -60.81 56.05
CA GLU A 15 -49.80 -60.65 55.84
C GLU A 15 -49.45 -60.62 54.35
N VAL A 16 -50.15 -61.44 53.55
CA VAL A 16 -49.98 -61.46 52.09
C VAL A 16 -50.44 -60.15 51.46
N ASN A 17 -51.62 -59.63 51.84
CA ASN A 17 -52.10 -58.34 51.34
C ASN A 17 -51.17 -57.18 51.74
N ALA A 18 -50.72 -57.12 52.99
CA ALA A 18 -49.78 -56.09 53.42
C ALA A 18 -48.43 -56.15 52.67
N PHE A 19 -47.98 -57.35 52.28
CA PHE A 19 -46.80 -57.48 51.42
C PHE A 19 -47.08 -57.07 49.98
N LEU A 20 -48.24 -57.43 49.42
CA LEU A 20 -48.65 -56.99 48.09
C LEU A 20 -48.75 -55.46 48.02
N ASP A 21 -49.30 -54.81 49.03
CA ASP A 21 -49.35 -53.34 49.13
C ASP A 21 -47.94 -52.73 49.16
N GLU A 22 -47.02 -53.31 49.94
CA GLU A 22 -45.61 -52.89 49.98
C GLU A 22 -44.91 -53.05 48.62
N VAL A 23 -45.18 -54.15 47.91
CA VAL A 23 -44.66 -54.41 46.58
C VAL A 23 -45.21 -53.42 45.57
N ILE A 24 -46.53 -53.14 45.60
CA ILE A 24 -47.19 -52.16 44.74
C ILE A 24 -46.54 -50.79 44.90
N VAL A 25 -46.40 -50.29 46.13
CA VAL A 25 -45.78 -48.98 46.41
C VAL A 25 -44.34 -48.92 45.89
N LYS A 26 -43.55 -49.99 46.08
CA LYS A 26 -42.19 -50.05 45.55
C LYS A 26 -42.15 -50.07 44.02
N LEU A 27 -43.06 -50.80 43.38
CA LEU A 27 -43.16 -50.87 41.93
C LEU A 27 -43.57 -49.53 41.33
N GLU A 28 -44.57 -48.86 41.93
CA GLU A 28 -44.98 -47.51 41.57
C GLU A 28 -43.82 -46.52 41.71
N LYS A 29 -43.03 -46.61 42.79
CA LYS A 29 -41.83 -45.80 42.96
C LYS A 29 -40.80 -46.05 41.87
N ILE A 30 -40.51 -47.31 41.53
CA ILE A 30 -39.57 -47.67 40.46
C ILE A 30 -40.05 -47.13 39.11
N ILE A 31 -41.34 -47.25 38.79
CA ILE A 31 -41.93 -46.74 37.56
C ILE A 31 -41.82 -45.20 37.53
N SER A 32 -42.12 -44.52 38.63
CA SER A 32 -42.00 -43.07 38.73
C SER A 32 -40.54 -42.61 38.57
N ASP A 33 -39.59 -43.29 39.19
CA ASP A 33 -38.16 -42.97 39.10
C ASP A 33 -37.63 -43.24 37.69
N SER A 34 -38.11 -44.29 37.01
CA SER A 34 -37.77 -44.57 35.60
C SER A 34 -38.25 -43.43 34.69
N LYS A 35 -39.52 -43.03 34.80
CA LYS A 35 -40.06 -41.92 34.01
C LYS A 35 -39.28 -40.63 34.18
N LYS A 36 -38.94 -40.27 35.43
CA LYS A 36 -38.11 -39.08 35.72
C LYS A 36 -36.73 -39.17 35.07
N LYS A 37 -36.10 -40.36 35.08
CA LYS A 37 -34.80 -40.55 34.42
C LYS A 37 -34.91 -40.40 32.91
N ASP A 38 -35.96 -40.93 32.30
CA ASP A 38 -36.22 -40.81 30.86
C ASP A 38 -36.44 -39.35 30.46
N GLU A 39 -37.22 -38.59 31.24
CA GLU A 39 -37.43 -37.15 31.02
C GLU A 39 -36.10 -36.36 31.14
N ILE A 40 -35.27 -36.67 32.13
CA ILE A 40 -33.95 -36.04 32.30
C ILE A 40 -33.02 -36.39 31.12
N ALA A 41 -33.04 -37.63 30.64
CA ALA A 41 -32.23 -38.06 29.50
C ALA A 41 -32.62 -37.28 28.24
N ILE A 42 -33.91 -37.17 27.94
CA ILE A 42 -34.42 -36.40 26.80
C ILE A 42 -34.01 -34.92 26.91
N ALA A 43 -34.12 -34.31 28.09
CA ALA A 43 -33.73 -32.92 28.31
C ALA A 43 -32.22 -32.71 28.10
N LYS A 44 -31.39 -33.66 28.55
CA LYS A 44 -29.94 -33.63 28.32
C LYS A 44 -29.59 -33.78 26.85
N ASP A 45 -30.21 -34.71 26.14
CA ASP A 45 -29.97 -34.91 24.71
C ASP A 45 -30.32 -33.66 23.91
N LYS A 46 -31.43 -33.00 24.23
CA LYS A 46 -31.79 -31.70 23.63
C LYS A 46 -30.71 -30.65 23.88
N THR A 47 -30.23 -30.54 25.12
CA THR A 47 -29.18 -29.57 25.49
C THR A 47 -27.87 -29.88 24.76
N ILE A 48 -27.50 -31.16 24.63
CA ILE A 48 -26.31 -31.60 23.88
C ILE A 48 -26.40 -31.18 22.42
N ILE A 49 -27.56 -31.37 21.78
CA ILE A 49 -27.77 -30.96 20.39
C ILE A 49 -27.64 -29.44 20.23
N GLU A 50 -28.22 -28.66 21.14
CA GLU A 50 -28.11 -27.20 21.13
C GLU A 50 -26.66 -26.73 21.27
N LEU A 51 -25.91 -27.30 22.22
CA LEU A 51 -24.48 -27.01 22.43
C LEU A 51 -23.62 -27.42 21.24
N GLN A 52 -23.91 -28.56 20.60
CA GLN A 52 -23.20 -29.00 19.39
C GLN A 52 -23.43 -28.03 18.23
N ASN A 53 -24.66 -27.54 18.05
CA ASN A 53 -24.97 -26.55 17.04
C ASN A 53 -24.24 -25.23 17.30
N GLU A 54 -24.19 -24.78 18.54
CA GLU A 54 -23.47 -23.56 18.89
C GLU A 54 -21.96 -23.69 18.70
N LEU A 55 -21.38 -24.84 19.08
CA LEU A 55 -19.97 -25.14 18.86
C LEU A 55 -19.62 -25.13 17.37
N ASN A 56 -20.48 -25.72 16.52
CA ASN A 56 -20.28 -25.70 15.07
C ASN A 56 -20.35 -24.27 14.50
N ARG A 57 -21.27 -23.43 15.01
CA ARG A 57 -21.32 -22.01 14.65
C ARG A 57 -20.03 -21.29 15.00
N TYR A 58 -19.50 -21.50 16.20
CA TYR A 58 -18.23 -20.88 16.62
C TYR A 58 -17.05 -21.34 15.76
N LYS A 59 -16.97 -22.63 15.43
CA LYS A 59 -15.93 -23.15 14.53
C LYS A 59 -15.99 -22.53 13.13
N GLN A 60 -17.19 -22.31 12.59
CA GLN A 60 -17.36 -21.63 11.30
C GLN A 60 -16.90 -20.16 11.36
N ILE A 61 -17.26 -19.46 12.44
CA ILE A 61 -16.83 -18.07 12.66
C ILE A 61 -15.31 -18.00 12.77
N GLU A 62 -14.71 -18.89 13.57
CA GLU A 62 -13.25 -18.97 13.74
C GLU A 62 -12.54 -19.23 12.41
N SER A 63 -13.03 -20.19 11.61
CA SER A 63 -12.49 -20.49 10.28
C SER A 63 -12.57 -19.29 9.33
N THR A 64 -13.70 -18.59 9.34
CA THR A 64 -13.90 -17.37 8.52
C THR A 64 -12.97 -16.25 8.97
N LEU A 65 -12.82 -16.05 10.27
CA LEU A 65 -11.95 -15.03 10.85
C LEU A 65 -10.48 -15.31 10.51
N ASN A 66 -10.02 -16.55 10.67
CA ASN A 66 -8.66 -16.96 10.30
C ASN A 66 -8.40 -16.71 8.81
N SER A 67 -9.33 -17.10 7.94
CA SER A 67 -9.21 -16.86 6.50
C SER A 67 -9.13 -15.36 6.17
N THR A 68 -9.94 -14.55 6.86
CA THR A 68 -9.94 -13.09 6.71
C THR A 68 -8.62 -12.47 7.15
N ILE A 69 -8.05 -12.91 8.27
CA ILE A 69 -6.76 -12.44 8.77
C ILE A 69 -5.65 -12.76 7.79
N THR A 70 -5.58 -14.01 7.29
CA THR A 70 -4.57 -14.40 6.32
C THR A 70 -4.68 -13.61 5.02
N ASN A 71 -5.90 -13.39 4.53
CA ASN A 71 -6.14 -12.56 3.35
C ASN A 71 -5.74 -11.10 3.59
N ALA A 72 -6.06 -10.54 4.75
CA ALA A 72 -5.67 -9.18 5.11
C ALA A 72 -4.15 -9.02 5.19
N GLN A 73 -3.45 -10.01 5.76
CA GLN A 73 -1.98 -10.05 5.80
C GLN A 73 -1.39 -10.10 4.38
N ALA A 74 -1.86 -11.03 3.55
CA ALA A 74 -1.40 -11.16 2.17
C ALA A 74 -1.66 -9.87 1.35
N ASN A 75 -2.80 -9.21 1.56
CA ASN A 75 -3.09 -7.93 0.91
C ASN A 75 -2.19 -6.81 1.44
N ASN A 76 -1.92 -6.74 2.73
CA ASN A 76 -0.99 -5.75 3.29
C ASN A 76 0.42 -5.92 2.73
N ASP A 77 0.90 -7.16 2.59
CA ASP A 77 2.21 -7.43 1.99
C ASP A 77 2.25 -7.05 0.52
N ARG A 78 1.18 -7.34 -0.24
CA ARG A 78 1.03 -6.88 -1.63
C ARG A 78 1.04 -5.35 -1.74
N ILE A 79 0.31 -4.66 -0.89
CA ILE A 79 0.27 -3.18 -0.87
C ILE A 79 1.67 -2.63 -0.59
N ARG A 80 2.38 -3.18 0.40
CA ARG A 80 3.77 -2.77 0.70
C ARG A 80 4.71 -3.00 -0.48
N TYR A 81 4.59 -4.14 -1.15
CA TYR A 81 5.39 -4.45 -2.32
C TYR A 81 5.14 -3.45 -3.46
N ILE A 82 3.87 -3.22 -3.82
CA ILE A 82 3.48 -2.30 -4.91
C ILE A 82 3.94 -0.87 -4.59
N ALA A 83 3.69 -0.40 -3.37
CA ALA A 83 4.10 0.95 -2.96
C ALA A 83 5.61 1.15 -3.06
N LYS A 84 6.41 0.11 -2.79
CA LYS A 84 7.86 0.16 -2.92
C LYS A 84 8.29 0.21 -4.39
N GLU A 85 7.73 -0.66 -5.23
CA GLU A 85 8.02 -0.63 -6.67
C GLU A 85 7.63 0.71 -7.32
N GLU A 86 6.45 1.24 -6.96
CA GLU A 86 5.98 2.53 -7.47
C GLU A 86 6.86 3.69 -6.98
N SER A 87 7.26 3.68 -5.71
CA SER A 87 8.23 4.65 -5.17
C SER A 87 9.56 4.61 -5.93
N ASP A 88 10.11 3.43 -6.15
CA ASP A 88 11.38 3.26 -6.87
C ASP A 88 11.25 3.71 -8.34
N ALA A 89 10.10 3.44 -8.98
CA ALA A 89 9.80 3.91 -10.33
C ALA A 89 9.74 5.44 -10.39
N ILE A 90 9.01 6.09 -9.48
CA ILE A 90 8.90 7.56 -9.39
C ILE A 90 10.27 8.20 -9.18
N ILE A 91 11.09 7.66 -8.28
CA ILE A 91 12.45 8.17 -8.03
C ILE A 91 13.31 8.04 -9.28
N ASN A 92 13.27 6.90 -9.96
CA ASN A 92 14.05 6.68 -11.17
C ASN A 92 13.61 7.59 -12.32
N GLU A 93 12.30 7.78 -12.51
CA GLU A 93 11.78 8.69 -13.52
C GLU A 93 12.15 10.14 -13.21
N SER A 94 12.02 10.57 -11.95
CA SER A 94 12.40 11.90 -11.51
C SER A 94 13.89 12.17 -11.73
N ARG A 95 14.76 11.18 -11.44
CA ARG A 95 16.20 11.27 -11.72
C ARG A 95 16.50 11.39 -13.22
N LYS A 96 15.82 10.61 -14.07
CA LYS A 96 15.96 10.70 -15.53
C LYS A 96 15.53 12.08 -16.04
N ASN A 97 14.41 12.60 -15.55
CA ASN A 97 13.91 13.92 -15.93
C ASN A 97 14.84 15.04 -15.48
N ALA A 98 15.36 14.98 -14.25
CA ALA A 98 16.34 15.93 -13.75
C ALA A 98 17.62 15.92 -14.61
N ASN A 99 18.16 14.74 -14.93
CA ASN A 99 19.32 14.62 -15.80
C ASN A 99 19.07 15.19 -17.19
N ARG A 100 17.87 14.99 -17.76
CA ARG A 100 17.48 15.57 -19.05
C ARG A 100 17.46 17.11 -18.98
N ILE A 101 16.86 17.68 -17.94
CA ILE A 101 16.80 19.14 -17.74
C ILE A 101 18.20 19.71 -17.61
N ILE A 102 19.08 19.08 -16.83
CA ILE A 102 20.48 19.51 -16.66
C ILE A 102 21.22 19.45 -17.99
N SER A 103 21.09 18.35 -18.74
CA SER A 103 21.74 18.20 -20.04
C SER A 103 21.26 19.25 -21.04
N ASP A 104 19.95 19.52 -21.10
CA ASP A 104 19.38 20.56 -21.96
C ASP A 104 19.87 21.96 -21.55
N ALA A 105 19.97 22.24 -20.26
CA ALA A 105 20.48 23.50 -19.74
C ALA A 105 21.96 23.70 -20.08
N LEU A 106 22.79 22.67 -19.90
CA LEU A 106 24.21 22.68 -20.28
C LEU A 106 24.40 22.93 -21.78
N ASN A 107 23.66 22.20 -22.62
CA ASN A 107 23.69 22.40 -24.08
C ASN A 107 23.26 23.81 -24.49
N ARG A 108 22.27 24.40 -23.82
CA ARG A 108 21.87 25.79 -24.06
C ARG A 108 22.96 26.77 -23.62
N ALA A 109 23.55 26.56 -22.44
CA ALA A 109 24.62 27.41 -21.93
C ALA A 109 25.83 27.42 -22.87
N GLU A 110 26.25 26.24 -23.35
CA GLU A 110 27.34 26.10 -24.31
C GLU A 110 27.04 26.84 -25.63
N LYS A 111 25.82 26.69 -26.17
CA LYS A 111 25.40 27.42 -27.38
C LYS A 111 25.42 28.94 -27.19
N VAL A 112 24.99 29.42 -26.03
CA VAL A 112 25.00 30.86 -25.71
C VAL A 112 26.42 31.37 -25.57
N GLN A 113 27.28 30.62 -24.87
CA GLN A 113 28.70 30.97 -24.72
C GLN A 113 29.40 31.04 -26.07
N TYR A 114 29.21 30.03 -26.93
CA TYR A 114 29.77 30.02 -28.28
C TYR A 114 29.31 31.23 -29.10
N ARG A 115 28.02 31.57 -29.06
CA ARG A 115 27.48 32.76 -29.75
C ARG A 115 28.09 34.06 -29.21
N ALA A 116 28.27 34.17 -27.90
CA ALA A 116 28.89 35.34 -27.28
C ALA A 116 30.36 35.50 -27.71
N GLU A 117 31.13 34.41 -27.74
CA GLU A 117 32.51 34.42 -28.23
C GLU A 117 32.61 34.82 -29.70
N MET A 118 31.74 34.25 -30.55
CA MET A 118 31.68 34.60 -31.98
C MET A 118 31.29 36.07 -32.17
N LEU A 119 30.32 36.58 -31.41
CA LEU A 119 29.93 38.00 -31.45
C LEU A 119 31.10 38.90 -31.04
N LYS A 120 31.82 38.57 -29.97
CA LYS A 120 33.00 39.31 -29.53
C LYS A 120 34.09 39.34 -30.60
N LYS A 121 34.33 38.20 -31.28
CA LYS A 121 35.27 38.12 -32.40
C LYS A 121 34.83 39.00 -33.58
N ASN A 122 33.55 38.98 -33.92
CA ASN A 122 32.99 39.80 -35.00
C ASN A 122 33.10 41.30 -34.69
N ILE A 123 32.80 41.72 -33.45
CA ILE A 123 32.97 43.11 -33.00
C ILE A 123 34.43 43.54 -33.12
N ASN A 124 35.37 42.72 -32.67
CA ASN A 124 36.79 43.04 -32.77
C ASN A 124 37.27 43.16 -34.22
N MET A 125 36.78 42.28 -35.10
CA MET A 125 37.10 42.35 -36.54
C MET A 125 36.50 43.60 -37.18
N TYR A 126 35.26 43.94 -36.85
CA TYR A 126 34.61 45.16 -37.32
C TYR A 126 35.35 46.42 -36.85
N LYS A 127 35.72 46.50 -35.57
CA LYS A 127 36.52 47.61 -35.02
C LYS A 127 37.84 47.78 -35.76
N LYS A 128 38.56 46.69 -36.04
CA LYS A 128 39.81 46.72 -36.81
C LYS A 128 39.58 47.25 -38.23
N ARG A 129 38.58 46.73 -38.94
CA ARG A 129 38.24 47.18 -40.30
C ARG A 129 37.87 48.65 -40.34
N MET A 130 37.07 49.12 -39.39
CA MET A 130 36.67 50.52 -39.31
C MET A 130 37.85 51.43 -39.00
N LYS A 131 38.77 51.01 -38.11
CA LYS A 131 40.00 51.74 -37.83
C LYS A 131 40.85 51.88 -39.10
N THR A 132 41.10 50.78 -39.81
CA THR A 132 41.87 50.80 -41.06
C THR A 132 41.22 51.67 -42.12
N MET A 133 39.89 51.64 -42.25
CA MET A 133 39.17 52.52 -43.18
C MET A 133 39.36 54.00 -42.81
N LEU A 134 39.27 54.36 -41.52
CA LEU A 134 39.48 55.74 -41.08
C LEU A 134 40.94 56.18 -41.26
N GLU A 135 41.92 55.32 -40.99
CA GLU A 135 43.34 55.57 -41.26
C GLU A 135 43.56 55.83 -42.76
N GLN A 136 42.98 55.01 -43.64
CA GLN A 136 43.03 55.23 -45.09
C GLN A 136 42.40 56.57 -45.53
N GLN A 137 41.25 56.95 -44.95
CA GLN A 137 40.63 58.24 -45.27
C GLN A 137 41.47 59.43 -44.78
N LEU A 138 42.15 59.29 -43.63
CA LEU A 138 43.05 60.30 -43.10
C LEU A 138 44.29 60.47 -43.98
N ASP A 139 44.88 59.35 -44.43
CA ASP A 139 46.04 59.38 -45.33
C ASP A 139 45.70 60.10 -46.65
N LEU A 140 44.52 59.86 -47.23
CA LEU A 140 44.05 60.57 -48.42
C LEU A 140 43.93 62.08 -48.21
N ILE A 141 43.44 62.53 -47.05
CA ILE A 141 43.35 63.97 -46.72
C ILE A 141 44.75 64.57 -46.56
N ASN A 142 45.65 63.88 -45.85
CA ASN A 142 47.03 64.34 -45.68
C ASN A 142 47.76 64.45 -47.03
N ASP A 143 47.54 63.52 -47.94
CA ASP A 143 48.08 63.58 -49.30
C ASP A 143 47.53 64.80 -50.06
N MET A 144 46.23 65.07 -49.98
CA MET A 144 45.60 66.25 -50.58
C MET A 144 46.16 67.57 -50.04
N ASP A 145 46.31 67.70 -48.72
CA ASP A 145 46.90 68.88 -48.09
C ASP A 145 48.36 69.06 -48.56
N SER A 146 49.13 67.96 -48.65
CA SER A 146 50.52 68.00 -49.10
C SER A 146 50.69 68.46 -50.56
N ASP A 147 49.73 68.14 -51.42
CA ASP A 147 49.68 68.64 -52.79
C ASP A 147 49.27 70.11 -52.85
N GLU A 148 48.38 70.57 -51.95
CA GLU A 148 47.98 71.98 -51.83
C GLU A 148 49.15 72.87 -51.35
N TYR A 149 50.00 72.39 -50.44
CA TYR A 149 51.23 73.09 -50.04
C TYR A 149 52.27 73.18 -51.17
N LYS A 150 52.35 72.20 -52.07
CA LYS A 150 53.28 72.24 -53.21
C LYS A 150 52.88 73.21 -54.32
N VAL A 151 51.61 73.61 -54.39
CA VAL A 151 51.14 74.61 -55.36
C VAL A 151 51.48 76.04 -54.87
N ASN A 152 51.55 76.26 -53.56
CA ASN A 152 51.84 77.58 -52.98
C ASN A 152 53.34 77.95 -52.93
N ASP A 153 54.25 76.97 -52.97
CA ASP A 153 55.71 77.24 -53.03
C ASP A 153 56.21 77.58 -54.45
N GLY A 154 55.29 77.71 -55.43
CA GLY A 154 55.59 78.04 -56.83
C GLY A 154 55.36 79.50 -57.25
N GLU A 155 54.80 80.34 -56.38
CA GLU A 155 54.63 81.78 -56.64
C GLU A 155 55.36 82.60 -55.58
N ASP A 156 56.70 82.66 -55.68
CA ASP A 156 57.38 83.91 -55.30
C ASP A 156 58.75 84.06 -56.00
N ILE A 157 58.86 85.22 -56.68
CA ILE A 157 60.06 85.98 -57.03
C ILE A 157 60.75 85.68 -58.39
N LEU A 158 60.39 86.53 -59.37
CA LEU A 158 61.15 87.12 -60.50
C LEU A 158 61.70 86.20 -61.61
#